data_AF-A0A7C4LQ46-F1
#
_entry.id   AF-A0A7C4LQ46-F1
#
_cell.length_a   1.000
_cell.length_b   1.000
_cell.length_c   1.000
_cell.angle_alpha   90.00
_cell.angle_beta   90.00
_cell.angle_gamma   90.00
#
_symmetry.space_group_name_H-M   'P 1'
#
loop_
_entity.id
_entity.type
_entity.pdbx_description
1 polymer ?
#
loop_
_entity_poly.entity_id
_entity_poly.type
_entity_poly.pdbx_seq_one_letter_code
_entity_poly.pdbx_strand_id
1 'polypeptide(L)'
;MSRVARVVGALVCVAALCGGCGRPPAVQFHNLKLISSLRTAVSAKNAEWLEGVARAVETRHREGTLNAEEFAHFQRIITLAREGQWDAAHREAFRFEEAQLSRRRPPPTPESDHDHAARFPSSPRFPAASE
;
A
#
# COMPACT_ATOMS: atom_id res chain seq x y z
N MET A 1 26.61 29.95 -28.12
CA MET A 1 26.39 28.85 -27.13
C MET A 1 25.15 29.19 -26.31
N SER A 2 24.02 28.67 -26.76
CA SER A 2 22.69 29.27 -26.62
C SER A 2 22.06 29.05 -25.24
N ARG A 3 21.53 30.14 -24.66
CA ARG A 3 20.87 30.21 -23.34
C ARG A 3 19.64 29.30 -23.19
N VAL A 4 19.18 28.69 -24.28
CA VAL A 4 17.98 27.85 -24.40
C VAL A 4 18.12 26.53 -23.62
N ALA A 5 19.32 25.96 -23.54
CA ALA A 5 19.54 24.67 -22.85
C ALA A 5 19.34 24.76 -21.32
N ARG A 6 19.44 25.95 -20.73
CA ARG A 6 19.27 26.13 -19.27
C ARG A 6 17.80 26.26 -18.85
N VAL A 7 16.93 26.70 -19.75
CA VAL A 7 15.50 26.91 -19.44
C VAL A 7 14.74 25.59 -19.41
N VAL A 8 15.08 24.64 -20.28
CA VAL A 8 14.42 23.33 -20.31
C VAL A 8 14.81 22.47 -19.10
N GLY A 9 16.06 22.52 -18.65
CA GLY A 9 16.51 21.79 -17.46
C GLY A 9 15.89 22.31 -16.15
N ALA A 10 15.62 23.61 -16.05
CA ALA A 10 15.00 24.19 -14.86
C ALA A 10 13.50 23.87 -14.73
N LEU A 11 12.79 23.70 -15.86
CA LEU A 11 11.35 23.42 -15.85
C LEU A 11 11.03 22.00 -15.34
N VAL A 12 11.90 21.02 -15.62
CA VAL A 12 11.70 19.61 -15.21
C VAL A 12 11.91 19.42 -13.71
N CYS A 13 12.83 20.17 -13.09
CA CYS A 13 13.08 20.08 -11.64
C CYS A 13 11.98 20.73 -10.78
N VAL A 14 11.27 21.74 -11.29
CA VAL A 14 10.21 22.42 -10.52
C VAL A 14 8.94 21.55 -10.43
N ALA A 15 8.62 20.75 -11.46
CA ALA A 15 7.48 19.84 -11.40
C ALA A 15 7.66 18.71 -10.36
N ALA A 16 8.91 18.30 -10.08
CA ALA A 16 9.21 17.27 -9.09
C ALA A 16 9.06 17.73 -7.63
N LEU A 17 9.10 19.04 -7.36
CA LEU A 17 9.08 19.60 -6.01
C LEU A 17 7.68 19.95 -5.47
N CYS A 18 6.65 19.97 -6.32
CA CYS A 18 5.27 20.30 -5.90
C CYS A 18 4.42 19.08 -5.50
N GLY A 19 4.92 17.84 -5.61
CA GLY A 19 4.19 16.64 -5.22
C GLY A 19 4.24 16.29 -3.71
N GLY A 20 4.83 17.15 -2.89
CA GLY A 20 5.17 16.87 -1.49
C GLY A 20 4.31 17.61 -0.47
N CYS A 21 3.00 17.37 -0.44
CA CYS A 21 2.09 17.71 0.68
C CYS A 21 0.73 17.01 0.49
N GLY A 22 0.72 15.68 0.46
CA GLY A 22 -0.54 14.93 0.38
C GLY A 22 -0.35 13.58 1.02
N ARG A 23 -1.09 13.30 2.10
CA ARG A 23 -1.13 11.96 2.70
C ARG A 23 -1.45 10.93 1.59
N PRO A 24 -0.85 9.72 1.61
CA PRO A 24 -1.16 8.71 0.61
C PRO A 24 -2.67 8.45 0.57
N PRO A 25 -3.26 8.30 -0.63
CA PRO A 25 -4.70 8.10 -0.76
C PRO A 25 -5.13 6.84 -0.02
N ALA A 26 -6.37 6.85 0.47
CA ALA A 26 -6.97 5.67 1.07
C ALA A 26 -7.25 4.67 -0.05
N VAL A 27 -6.64 3.49 0.04
CA VAL A 27 -6.88 2.43 -0.94
C VAL A 27 -8.04 1.56 -0.49
N GLN A 28 -8.99 1.28 -1.40
CA GLN A 28 -10.06 0.34 -1.10
C GLN A 28 -9.51 -1.04 -0.68
N PHE A 29 -10.19 -1.71 0.25
CA PHE A 29 -9.70 -2.96 0.88
C PHE A 29 -9.33 -4.05 -0.15
N HIS A 30 -10.08 -4.16 -1.25
CA HIS A 30 -9.83 -5.17 -2.29
C HIS A 30 -8.51 -4.92 -3.07
N ASN A 31 -8.02 -3.68 -3.08
CA ASN A 31 -6.80 -3.25 -3.74
C ASN A 31 -5.56 -3.32 -2.85
N LEU A 32 -5.69 -3.64 -1.55
CA LEU A 32 -4.53 -3.75 -0.63
C LEU A 32 -3.51 -4.78 -1.10
N LYS A 33 -3.97 -5.85 -1.76
CA LYS A 33 -3.08 -6.88 -2.32
C LYS A 33 -2.17 -6.31 -3.41
N LEU A 34 -2.64 -5.32 -4.20
CA LEU A 34 -1.81 -4.66 -5.21
C LEU A 34 -0.65 -3.89 -4.57
N ILE A 35 -0.87 -3.24 -3.43
CA ILE A 35 0.19 -2.51 -2.72
C ILE A 35 1.26 -3.48 -2.24
N SER A 36 0.85 -4.61 -1.66
CA SER A 36 1.79 -5.63 -1.20
C SER A 36 2.59 -6.24 -2.37
N SER A 37 1.93 -6.58 -3.47
CA SER A 37 2.59 -7.06 -4.69
C SER A 37 3.55 -6.04 -5.29
N LEU A 38 3.17 -4.74 -5.30
CA LEU A 38 4.05 -3.66 -5.73
C LEU A 38 5.29 -3.58 -4.84
N ARG A 39 5.12 -3.60 -3.51
CA ARG A 39 6.25 -3.57 -2.58
C ARG A 39 7.19 -4.74 -2.82
N THR A 40 6.67 -5.95 -2.99
CA THR A 40 7.47 -7.14 -3.29
C THR A 40 8.24 -6.99 -4.61
N ALA A 41 7.59 -6.55 -5.68
CA ALA A 41 8.24 -6.35 -6.98
C ALA A 41 9.38 -5.33 -6.89
N VAL A 42 9.13 -4.21 -6.21
CA VAL A 42 10.13 -3.14 -6.03
C VAL A 42 11.27 -3.57 -5.11
N SER A 43 10.98 -4.27 -4.00
CA SER A 43 12.03 -4.76 -3.09
C SER A 43 12.92 -5.82 -3.74
N ALA A 44 12.34 -6.65 -4.61
CA ALA A 44 13.08 -7.64 -5.39
C ALA A 44 13.78 -7.03 -6.62
N LYS A 45 13.57 -5.73 -6.90
CA LYS A 45 14.02 -5.04 -8.11
C LYS A 45 13.69 -5.84 -9.39
N ASN A 46 12.51 -6.48 -9.40
CA ASN A 46 12.10 -7.39 -10.46
C ASN A 46 11.16 -6.67 -11.44
N ALA A 47 11.70 -6.34 -12.63
CA ALA A 47 10.97 -5.61 -13.66
C ALA A 47 9.77 -6.40 -14.21
N GLU A 48 9.87 -7.72 -14.36
CA GLU A 48 8.77 -8.56 -14.87
C GLU A 48 7.57 -8.53 -13.91
N TRP A 49 7.84 -8.65 -12.60
CA TRP A 49 6.81 -8.57 -11.57
C TRP A 49 6.21 -7.17 -11.50
N LEU A 50 7.03 -6.13 -11.69
CA LEU A 50 6.57 -4.75 -11.76
C LEU A 50 5.59 -4.54 -12.93
N GLU A 51 5.89 -5.07 -14.11
CA GLU A 51 5.00 -5.00 -15.28
C GLU A 51 3.71 -5.83 -15.09
N GLY A 52 3.77 -6.95 -14.35
CA GLY A 52 2.58 -7.67 -13.91
C GLY A 52 1.68 -6.81 -13.03
N VAL A 53 2.27 -6.09 -12.06
CA VAL A 53 1.53 -5.17 -11.18
C VAL A 53 0.97 -3.99 -11.97
N ALA A 54 1.75 -3.39 -12.87
CA ALA A 54 1.31 -2.26 -13.69
C ALA A 54 0.07 -2.60 -14.52
N ARG A 55 0.06 -3.76 -15.19
CA ARG A 55 -1.12 -4.26 -15.91
C ARG A 55 -2.32 -4.45 -14.99
N ALA A 56 -2.12 -5.04 -13.81
CA ALA A 56 -3.20 -5.28 -12.87
C ALA A 56 -3.78 -3.98 -12.27
N VAL A 57 -2.97 -2.93 -12.15
CA VAL A 57 -3.38 -1.58 -11.74
C VAL A 57 -4.20 -0.90 -12.85
N GLU A 58 -3.74 -0.97 -14.10
CA GLU A 58 -4.45 -0.41 -15.25
C GLU A 58 -5.81 -1.08 -15.48
N THR A 59 -5.87 -2.41 -15.41
CA THR A 59 -7.13 -3.16 -15.53
C THR A 59 -8.15 -2.69 -14.50
N ARG A 60 -7.75 -2.59 -13.22
CA ARG A 60 -8.67 -2.17 -12.16
C ARG A 60 -9.11 -0.71 -12.28
N HIS A 61 -8.22 0.16 -12.75
CA HIS A 61 -8.61 1.54 -13.03
C HIS A 61 -9.65 1.60 -14.15
N ARG A 62 -9.44 0.87 -15.25
CA ARG A 62 -10.39 0.78 -16.36
C ARG A 62 -11.73 0.18 -15.94
N GLU A 63 -11.72 -0.77 -15.01
CA GLU A 63 -12.93 -1.37 -14.44
C GLU A 63 -13.62 -0.46 -13.41
N GLY A 64 -13.05 0.71 -13.09
CA GLY A 64 -13.58 1.64 -12.09
C GLY A 64 -13.42 1.17 -10.65
N THR A 65 -12.68 0.06 -10.42
CA THR A 65 -12.43 -0.50 -9.09
C THR A 65 -11.20 0.08 -8.42
N LEU A 66 -10.44 0.92 -9.13
CA LEU A 66 -9.36 1.76 -8.63
C LEU A 66 -9.63 3.20 -9.07
N ASN A 67 -9.72 4.12 -8.11
CA ASN A 67 -9.98 5.53 -8.39
C ASN A 67 -8.73 6.23 -8.97
N ALA A 68 -8.93 7.43 -9.52
CA ALA A 68 -7.86 8.16 -10.19
C ALA A 68 -6.70 8.57 -9.26
N GLU A 69 -6.97 8.87 -7.99
CA GLU A 69 -5.94 9.25 -7.02
C GLU A 69 -5.06 8.05 -6.63
N GLU A 70 -5.69 6.91 -6.35
CA GLU A 70 -5.02 5.64 -6.10
C GLU A 70 -4.16 5.25 -7.32
N PHE A 71 -4.74 5.30 -8.52
CA PHE A 71 -4.05 4.99 -9.77
C PHE A 71 -2.82 5.88 -9.99
N ALA A 72 -2.96 7.20 -9.80
CA ALA A 72 -1.85 8.14 -9.93
C ALA A 72 -0.72 7.84 -8.93
N HIS A 73 -1.05 7.41 -7.71
CA HIS A 73 -0.05 7.04 -6.70
C HIS A 73 0.69 5.76 -7.09
N PHE A 74 -0.04 4.72 -7.56
CA PHE A 74 0.57 3.50 -8.10
C PHE A 74 1.51 3.81 -9.28
N GLN A 75 1.06 4.60 -10.24
CA GLN A 75 1.84 4.95 -11.43
C GLN A 75 3.12 5.69 -11.06
N ARG A 76 3.08 6.59 -10.08
CA ARG A 76 4.28 7.28 -9.60
C ARG A 76 5.34 6.30 -9.12
N ILE A 77 4.97 5.34 -8.29
CA ILE A 77 5.91 4.33 -7.74
C ILE A 77 6.46 3.45 -8.87
N ILE A 78 5.58 3.03 -9.80
CA ILE A 78 5.97 2.23 -10.97
C ILE A 78 6.95 2.99 -11.86
N THR A 79 6.72 4.27 -12.12
CA THR A 79 7.64 5.12 -12.90
C THR A 79 9.00 5.25 -12.22
N LEU A 80 9.05 5.54 -10.92
CA LEU A 80 10.31 5.58 -10.17
C LEU A 80 11.10 4.27 -10.32
N ALA A 81 10.41 3.13 -10.21
CA ALA A 81 11.03 1.82 -10.37
C ALA A 81 11.53 1.57 -11.81
N ARG A 82 10.74 1.95 -12.84
CA ARG A 82 11.12 1.86 -14.26
C ARG A 82 12.33 2.74 -14.62
N GLU A 83 12.45 3.90 -13.99
CA GLU A 83 13.61 4.80 -14.12
C GLU A 83 14.86 4.29 -13.37
N GLY A 84 14.78 3.11 -12.74
CA GLY A 84 15.88 2.51 -11.99
C GLY A 84 16.04 3.10 -10.58
N GLN A 85 15.14 3.98 -10.13
CA GLN A 85 15.14 4.58 -8.79
C GLN A 85 14.51 3.64 -7.76
N TRP A 86 14.96 2.38 -7.74
CA TRP A 86 14.38 1.31 -6.93
C TRP A 86 14.29 1.64 -5.44
N ASP A 87 15.30 2.28 -4.88
CA ASP A 87 15.31 2.64 -3.46
C ASP A 87 14.29 3.75 -3.13
N ALA A 88 14.08 4.69 -4.05
CA ALA A 88 13.04 5.71 -3.90
C ALA A 88 11.64 5.10 -4.04
N ALA A 89 11.44 4.25 -5.05
CA ALA A 89 10.21 3.51 -5.24
C ALA A 89 9.88 2.63 -4.02
N HIS A 90 10.89 1.98 -3.42
CA HIS A 90 10.67 1.09 -2.27
C HIS A 90 10.20 1.88 -1.05
N ARG A 91 10.81 3.04 -0.76
CA ARG A 91 10.37 3.92 0.33
C ARG A 91 8.95 4.43 0.12
N GLU A 92 8.61 4.82 -1.11
CA GLU A 92 7.27 5.29 -1.43
C GLU A 92 6.23 4.16 -1.32
N ALA A 93 6.55 2.95 -1.83
CA ALA A 93 5.69 1.77 -1.68
C ALA A 93 5.47 1.39 -0.22
N PHE A 94 6.51 1.44 0.62
CA PHE A 94 6.41 1.20 2.06
C PHE A 94 5.49 2.20 2.74
N ARG A 95 5.69 3.51 2.50
CA ARG A 95 4.82 4.57 3.04
C ARG A 95 3.37 4.40 2.59
N PHE A 96 3.17 3.98 1.35
CA PHE A 96 1.85 3.75 0.80
C PHE A 96 1.13 2.59 1.51
N GLU A 97 1.83 1.47 1.76
CA GLU A 97 1.32 0.33 2.54
C GLU A 97 1.04 0.71 4.00
N GLU A 98 2.00 1.40 4.65
CA GLU A 98 1.88 1.88 6.02
C GLU A 98 0.64 2.76 6.21
N ALA A 99 0.41 3.70 5.29
CA ALA A 99 -0.77 4.58 5.31
C ALA A 99 -2.11 3.84 5.22
N GLN A 100 -2.13 2.59 4.75
CA GLN A 100 -3.33 1.73 4.79
C GLN A 100 -3.44 0.96 6.11
N LEU A 101 -2.31 0.52 6.68
CA LEU A 101 -2.27 -0.19 7.95
C LEU A 101 -2.64 0.71 9.13
N SER A 102 -2.20 1.98 9.11
CA SER A 102 -2.57 2.97 10.12
C SER A 102 -4.07 3.28 10.17
N ARG A 103 -4.86 2.79 9.21
CA ARG A 103 -6.33 2.95 9.16
C ARG A 103 -7.09 1.79 9.82
N ARG A 104 -6.43 0.72 10.29
CA ARG A 104 -7.10 -0.43 10.93
C ARG A 104 -7.06 -0.37 12.47
N ARG A 105 -8.09 0.27 13.04
CA ARG A 105 -9.06 -0.27 14.02
C ARG A 105 -9.86 0.91 14.58
N PRO A 106 -11.13 1.15 14.17
CA PRO A 106 -12.00 1.96 15.00
C PRO A 106 -12.07 1.31 16.39
N PRO A 107 -12.00 2.08 17.50
CA PRO A 107 -12.15 1.53 18.84
C PRO A 107 -13.43 0.70 18.90
N PRO A 108 -13.44 -0.46 19.59
CA PRO A 108 -14.68 -1.18 19.80
C PRO A 108 -15.68 -0.20 20.41
N THR A 109 -16.83 -0.03 19.78
CA THR A 109 -17.90 0.76 20.38
C THR A 109 -18.36 0.02 21.65
N PRO A 110 -18.68 0.75 22.73
CA PRO A 110 -19.07 0.13 24.01
C PRO A 110 -20.36 -0.70 23.92
N GLU A 111 -21.05 -0.69 22.78
CA GLU A 111 -22.24 -1.51 22.49
C GLU A 111 -21.92 -2.94 22.01
N SER A 112 -20.64 -3.29 21.86
CA SER A 112 -20.21 -4.64 21.44
C SER A 112 -19.56 -5.44 22.59
N ASP A 113 -20.08 -5.32 23.81
CA ASP A 113 -19.91 -6.34 24.86
C ASP A 113 -20.77 -7.55 24.48
N HIS A 114 -20.25 -8.39 23.59
CA HIS A 114 -20.78 -9.74 23.41
C HIS A 114 -20.00 -10.65 24.35
N ASP A 115 -20.70 -11.08 25.40
CA ASP A 115 -20.29 -12.04 26.42
C ASP A 115 -19.62 -13.27 25.80
N HIS A 116 -18.28 -13.35 25.87
CA HIS A 116 -17.53 -14.55 25.51
C HIS A 116 -17.44 -15.55 26.69
N ALA A 117 -18.16 -15.31 27.79
CA ALA A 117 -18.06 -16.11 29.02
C ALA A 117 -18.83 -17.45 28.99
N ALA A 118 -19.59 -17.79 27.95
CA ALA A 118 -20.53 -18.92 27.99
C ALA A 118 -20.16 -20.15 27.14
N ARG A 119 -18.87 -20.40 26.81
CA ARG A 119 -18.54 -21.58 25.97
C ARG A 119 -17.28 -22.37 26.34
N PHE A 120 -17.03 -22.57 27.63
CA PHE A 120 -16.28 -23.73 28.09
C PHE A 120 -17.05 -24.42 29.21
N PRO A 121 -17.73 -25.56 28.96
CA PRO A 121 -18.15 -26.42 30.06
C PRO A 121 -16.88 -26.93 30.74
N SER A 122 -16.75 -26.60 32.02
CA SER A 122 -15.70 -27.04 32.93
C SER A 122 -15.40 -28.52 32.72
N SER A 123 -14.13 -28.84 32.44
CA SER A 123 -13.65 -30.22 32.35
C SER A 123 -14.01 -31.00 33.63
N PRO A 124 -14.40 -32.29 33.52
CA PRO A 124 -14.61 -33.12 34.69
C PRO A 124 -13.28 -33.32 35.44
N ARG A 125 -13.27 -32.92 36.72
CA ARG A 125 -12.21 -33.21 37.68
C ARG A 125 -12.19 -34.72 37.92
N PHE A 126 -11.20 -35.43 37.37
CA PHE A 126 -10.94 -36.83 37.72
C PHE A 126 -10.57 -36.92 39.22
N PRO A 127 -11.20 -37.80 40.02
CA PRO A 127 -10.72 -38.09 41.36
C PRO A 127 -9.39 -38.86 41.27
N ALA A 128 -8.43 -38.43 42.08
CA ALA A 128 -7.16 -39.12 42.29
C ALA A 128 -7.44 -40.53 42.81
N ALA A 129 -6.80 -41.53 42.20
CA ALA A 129 -6.74 -42.88 42.72
C ALA A 129 -6.12 -42.86 44.12
N SER A 130 -6.83 -43.41 45.09
CA SER A 130 -6.27 -43.80 46.39
C SER A 130 -6.00 -45.30 46.33
N GLU A 131 -4.71 -45.62 46.45
CA GLU A 131 -4.07 -46.87 46.93
C GLU A 131 -4.46 -48.22 46.31
#